data_AF-T1AIK7-F1
#
_entry.id   AF-T1AIK7-F1
#
_cell.length_a   1.000
_cell.length_b   1.000
_cell.length_c   1.000
_cell.angle_alpha   90.00
_cell.angle_beta   90.00
_cell.angle_gamma   90.00
#
_symmetry.space_group_name_H-M   'P 1'
#
loop_
_entity.id
_entity.type
_entity.pdbx_description
1 polymer ?
#
loop_
_entity_poly.entity_id
_entity_poly.type
_entity_poly.pdbx_seq_one_letter_code
_entity_poly.pdbx_strand_id
1 'polypeptide(L)'
;EVIVRRFSTGSMSLGSLSREAHETLAIAMNRLGGRSGSGEGGEDAERFGTERNSAIKQVASGRFGVTTAYLVSAREIQIKMAQGSKPGEGGQIPGHKVTDYVAKLRHTAPGIPLISPPPHHDIYSIEDLAQLIYDLKQINPDADISVKLVAESGVASSQLAST
;
A
#
# COMPACT_ATOMS: atom_id res chain seq x y z
N GLU A 1 -10.20 2.36 -25.69
CA GLU A 1 -8.99 1.83 -25.03
C GLU A 1 -8.41 2.76 -23.95
N VAL A 2 -8.16 4.04 -24.22
CA VAL A 2 -7.44 4.95 -23.28
C VAL A 2 -8.10 5.14 -21.91
N ILE A 3 -9.44 5.03 -21.81
CA ILE A 3 -10.17 5.23 -20.55
C ILE A 3 -9.77 4.22 -19.47
N VAL A 4 -9.56 2.94 -19.84
CA VAL A 4 -9.28 1.87 -18.85
C VAL A 4 -7.96 2.11 -18.11
N ARG A 5 -7.02 2.85 -18.72
CA ARG A 5 -5.74 3.22 -18.09
C ARG A 5 -5.91 4.20 -16.91
N ARG A 6 -7.08 4.85 -16.81
CA ARG A 6 -7.45 5.71 -15.66
C ARG A 6 -8.00 4.90 -14.48
N PHE A 7 -8.30 3.63 -14.67
CA PHE A 7 -8.84 2.79 -13.62
C PHE A 7 -7.71 2.15 -12.82
N SER A 8 -7.93 2.10 -11.51
CA SER A 8 -7.14 1.31 -10.59
C SER A 8 -8.04 0.41 -9.76
N THR A 9 -7.58 -0.80 -9.45
CA THR A 9 -8.23 -1.59 -8.40
C THR A 9 -7.84 -1.01 -7.05
N GLY A 10 -8.75 -1.05 -6.08
CA GLY A 10 -8.41 -0.64 -4.72
C GLY A 10 -7.26 -1.48 -4.14
N SER A 11 -6.42 -0.84 -3.32
CA SER A 11 -5.36 -1.50 -2.56
C SER A 11 -5.96 -2.34 -1.42
N MET A 12 -6.20 -3.62 -1.69
CA MET A 12 -6.75 -4.59 -0.73
C MET A 12 -5.67 -5.60 -0.34
N SER A 13 -5.45 -5.80 0.96
CA SER A 13 -4.29 -6.57 1.42
C SER A 13 -4.37 -8.06 1.06
N LEU A 14 -3.23 -8.66 0.72
CA LEU A 14 -3.08 -10.10 0.78
C LEU A 14 -3.20 -10.56 2.24
N GLY A 15 -4.11 -11.49 2.49
CA GLY A 15 -4.62 -11.86 3.82
C GLY A 15 -6.03 -11.33 4.08
N SER A 16 -6.41 -10.16 3.55
CA SER A 16 -7.83 -9.79 3.40
C SER A 16 -8.45 -10.57 2.24
N LEU A 17 -7.78 -10.55 1.08
CA LEU A 17 -8.07 -11.38 -0.08
C LEU A 17 -7.20 -12.65 -0.09
N SER A 18 -7.65 -13.67 -0.83
CA SER A 18 -6.80 -14.82 -1.15
C SER A 18 -5.69 -14.42 -2.13
N ARG A 19 -4.66 -15.27 -2.25
CA ARG A 19 -3.56 -15.06 -3.21
C ARG A 19 -4.08 -15.04 -4.63
N GLU A 20 -4.97 -15.97 -4.97
CA GLU A 20 -5.57 -16.14 -6.29
C GLU A 20 -6.36 -14.89 -6.68
N ALA A 21 -7.21 -14.37 -5.79
CA ALA A 21 -7.96 -13.15 -6.04
C ALA A 21 -7.02 -11.94 -6.21
N HIS A 22 -6.02 -11.82 -5.34
CA HIS A 22 -5.08 -10.71 -5.37
C HIS A 22 -4.21 -10.70 -6.65
N GLU A 23 -3.68 -11.86 -7.05
CA GLU A 23 -2.89 -11.99 -8.27
C GLU A 23 -3.76 -11.82 -9.53
N THR A 24 -5.01 -12.29 -9.51
CA THR A 24 -5.95 -12.11 -10.62
C THR A 24 -6.18 -10.63 -10.92
N LEU A 25 -6.37 -9.80 -9.90
CA LEU A 25 -6.52 -8.35 -10.06
C LEU A 25 -5.27 -7.72 -10.67
N ALA A 26 -4.09 -8.11 -10.20
CA ALA A 26 -2.83 -7.59 -10.74
C ALA A 26 -2.63 -7.97 -12.20
N ILE A 27 -2.83 -9.23 -12.55
CA ILE A 27 -2.75 -9.73 -13.94
C ILE A 27 -3.71 -8.96 -14.84
N ALA A 28 -4.98 -8.85 -14.41
CA ALA A 28 -5.99 -8.15 -15.20
C ALA A 28 -5.61 -6.70 -15.46
N MET A 29 -5.21 -5.96 -14.42
CA MET A 29 -4.88 -4.53 -14.56
C MET A 29 -3.60 -4.31 -15.36
N ASN A 30 -2.58 -5.16 -15.21
CA ASN A 30 -1.36 -5.08 -15.98
C ASN A 30 -1.61 -5.34 -17.47
N ARG A 31 -2.45 -6.32 -17.82
CA ARG A 31 -2.85 -6.59 -19.21
C ARG A 31 -3.69 -5.46 -19.82
N LEU A 32 -4.53 -4.81 -19.01
CA LEU A 32 -5.35 -3.67 -19.44
C LEU A 32 -4.57 -2.34 -19.48
N GLY A 33 -3.35 -2.29 -18.94
CA GLY A 33 -2.57 -1.06 -18.80
C GLY A 33 -3.09 -0.08 -17.74
N GLY A 34 -3.97 -0.54 -16.84
CA GLY A 34 -4.36 0.18 -15.63
C GLY A 34 -3.40 -0.11 -14.47
N ARG A 35 -3.83 0.08 -13.22
CA ARG A 35 -2.99 -0.17 -12.03
C ARG A 35 -3.73 -1.02 -10.99
N SER A 36 -3.04 -1.96 -10.34
CA SER A 36 -3.54 -2.63 -9.14
C SER A 36 -2.71 -2.24 -7.93
N GLY A 37 -3.31 -2.26 -6.74
CA GLY A 37 -2.65 -1.98 -5.47
C GLY A 37 -2.43 -3.23 -4.62
N SER A 38 -1.26 -3.32 -3.97
CA SER A 38 -0.90 -4.45 -3.09
C SER A 38 -1.69 -4.52 -1.78
N GLY A 39 -2.32 -3.41 -1.38
CA GLY A 39 -2.76 -3.23 0.00
C GLY A 39 -1.60 -3.16 0.99
N GLU A 40 -1.93 -3.22 2.28
CA GLU A 40 -1.00 -3.03 3.42
C GLU A 40 -0.24 -4.30 3.83
N GLY A 41 -0.38 -5.40 3.09
CA GLY A 41 0.03 -6.73 3.54
C GLY A 41 1.39 -7.21 3.07
N GLY A 42 2.16 -6.35 2.40
CA GLY A 42 3.32 -6.75 1.62
C GLY A 42 2.94 -7.41 0.29
N GLU A 43 3.95 -7.81 -0.48
CA GLU A 43 3.77 -8.58 -1.71
C GLU A 43 4.96 -9.54 -1.89
N ASP A 44 4.68 -10.75 -2.40
CA ASP A 44 5.70 -11.77 -2.62
C ASP A 44 6.70 -11.34 -3.69
N ALA A 45 7.99 -11.48 -3.40
CA ALA A 45 9.07 -11.15 -4.31
C ALA A 45 9.05 -11.96 -5.60
N GLU A 46 8.49 -13.17 -5.60
CA GLU A 46 8.28 -13.98 -6.81
C GLU A 46 7.35 -13.30 -7.83
N ARG A 47 6.56 -12.30 -7.40
CA ARG A 47 5.67 -11.55 -8.29
C ARG A 47 6.39 -10.39 -8.97
N PHE A 48 7.49 -9.89 -8.42
CA PHE A 48 8.16 -8.69 -8.92
C PHE A 48 8.65 -8.90 -10.36
N GLY A 49 8.46 -7.89 -11.21
CA GLY A 49 8.80 -7.97 -12.64
C GLY A 49 7.91 -8.89 -13.48
N THR A 50 6.91 -9.56 -12.89
CA THR A 50 5.94 -10.40 -13.61
C THR A 50 4.59 -9.69 -13.78
N GLU A 51 3.68 -10.26 -14.60
CA GLU A 51 2.31 -9.74 -14.71
C GLU A 51 1.50 -9.84 -13.40
N ARG A 52 2.00 -10.56 -12.40
CA ARG A 52 1.40 -10.63 -11.06
C ARG A 52 1.81 -9.47 -10.15
N ASN A 53 2.77 -8.64 -10.55
CA ASN A 53 3.25 -7.51 -9.76
C ASN A 53 2.17 -6.41 -9.65
N SER A 54 1.83 -5.96 -8.45
CA SER A 54 0.97 -4.78 -8.30
C SER A 54 1.73 -3.51 -8.66
N ALA A 55 1.19 -2.69 -9.55
CA ALA A 55 1.82 -1.43 -9.95
C ALA A 55 1.90 -0.41 -8.80
N ILE A 56 0.90 -0.41 -7.90
CA ILE A 56 0.84 0.44 -6.72
C ILE A 56 1.26 -0.39 -5.49
N LYS A 57 2.25 0.10 -4.76
CA LYS A 57 2.72 -0.48 -3.49
C LYS A 57 2.34 0.42 -2.33
N GLN A 58 1.74 -0.12 -1.29
CA GLN A 58 1.22 0.68 -0.18
C GLN A 58 2.18 0.68 1.02
N VAL A 59 2.42 1.87 1.57
CA VAL A 59 3.12 2.08 2.83
C VAL A 59 2.08 2.53 3.84
N ALA A 60 1.72 1.65 4.76
CA ALA A 60 0.76 1.89 5.84
C ALA A 60 1.45 1.79 7.21
N SER A 61 0.80 2.25 8.27
CA SER A 61 1.37 2.39 9.62
C SER A 61 2.10 1.15 10.15
N GLY A 62 1.59 -0.05 9.88
CA GLY A 62 2.20 -1.32 10.31
C GLY A 62 3.47 -1.73 9.54
N ARG A 63 3.79 -1.07 8.42
CA ARG A 63 4.95 -1.35 7.55
C ARG A 63 5.11 -2.83 7.15
N PHE A 64 4.03 -3.62 7.18
CA PHE A 64 4.10 -5.04 6.88
C PHE A 64 4.58 -5.29 5.45
N GLY A 65 5.65 -6.09 5.33
CA GLY A 65 6.27 -6.46 4.05
C GLY A 65 6.86 -5.29 3.25
N VAL A 66 7.05 -4.12 3.88
CA VAL A 66 7.74 -2.99 3.26
C VAL A 66 9.24 -3.25 3.30
N THR A 67 9.80 -3.57 2.14
CA THR A 67 11.23 -3.81 1.94
C THR A 67 11.75 -2.98 0.76
N THR A 68 13.07 -2.81 0.62
CA THR A 68 13.64 -2.09 -0.52
C THR A 68 13.23 -2.72 -1.85
N ALA A 69 13.28 -4.05 -1.96
CA ALA A 69 12.86 -4.77 -3.18
C ALA A 69 11.38 -4.55 -3.49
N TYR A 70 10.53 -4.53 -2.46
CA TYR A 70 9.11 -4.21 -2.59
C TYR A 70 8.90 -2.78 -3.12
N LEU A 71 9.60 -1.78 -2.57
CA LEU A 71 9.47 -0.37 -2.98
C LEU A 71 10.00 -0.12 -4.41
N VAL A 72 11.13 -0.73 -4.77
CA VAL A 72 11.72 -0.62 -6.11
C VAL A 72 10.86 -1.31 -7.19
N SER A 73 10.06 -2.32 -6.81
CA SER A 73 9.14 -2.99 -7.75
C SER A 73 7.88 -2.17 -8.09
N ALA A 74 7.70 -1.00 -7.48
CA ALA A 74 6.53 -0.15 -7.63
C ALA A 74 6.65 0.80 -8.83
N ARG A 75 5.52 1.08 -9.48
CA ARG A 75 5.34 2.25 -10.37
C ARG A 75 4.79 3.46 -9.61
N GLU A 76 4.08 3.21 -8.52
CA GLU A 76 3.55 4.21 -7.61
C GLU A 76 3.63 3.67 -6.18
N ILE A 77 4.05 4.51 -5.24
CA ILE A 77 4.06 4.20 -3.82
C ILE A 77 2.98 5.03 -3.15
N GLN A 78 2.01 4.36 -2.51
CA GLN A 78 0.88 4.99 -1.85
C GLN A 78 1.08 5.02 -0.33
N ILE A 79 1.27 6.22 0.24
CA ILE A 79 1.25 6.44 1.68
C ILE A 79 -0.21 6.41 2.15
N LYS A 80 -0.54 5.51 3.06
CA LYS A 80 -1.91 5.35 3.55
C LYS A 80 -2.10 6.00 4.91
N MET A 81 -2.58 7.25 4.91
CA MET A 81 -2.93 7.93 6.15
C MET A 81 -4.21 7.36 6.77
N ALA A 82 -5.22 7.07 5.94
CA ALA A 82 -6.51 6.59 6.44
C ALA A 82 -7.30 5.74 5.41
N GLN A 83 -8.42 5.16 5.84
CA GLN A 83 -9.39 4.50 4.98
C GLN A 83 -10.83 4.81 5.40
N GLY A 84 -11.72 4.96 4.42
CA GLY A 84 -13.10 5.42 4.67
C GLY A 84 -13.95 4.46 5.50
N SER A 85 -13.65 3.16 5.52
CA SER A 85 -14.39 2.19 6.32
C SER A 85 -14.13 2.27 7.82
N LYS A 86 -12.99 2.85 8.20
CA LYS A 86 -12.59 3.07 9.60
C LYS A 86 -11.54 4.18 9.68
N PRO A 87 -11.94 5.45 9.56
CA PRO A 87 -11.04 6.59 9.74
C PRO A 87 -10.55 6.61 11.18
N GLY A 88 -9.26 6.89 11.40
CA GLY A 88 -8.68 6.95 12.74
C GLY A 88 -8.29 5.60 13.36
N GLU A 89 -8.39 4.49 12.62
CA GLU A 89 -7.92 3.17 13.04
C GLU A 89 -6.94 2.55 12.03
N GLY A 90 -6.04 1.70 12.53
CA GLY A 90 -5.14 0.92 11.67
C GLY A 90 -5.81 -0.27 10.97
N GLY A 91 -5.09 -0.88 10.03
CA GLY A 91 -5.46 -2.16 9.42
C GLY A 91 -5.67 -3.26 10.46
N GLN A 92 -6.56 -4.20 10.17
CA GLN A 92 -6.82 -5.36 11.04
C GLN A 92 -6.90 -6.63 10.21
N ILE A 93 -6.25 -7.69 10.66
CA ILE A 93 -6.39 -9.05 10.11
C ILE A 93 -6.55 -10.05 11.28
N PRO A 94 -7.63 -10.85 11.29
CA PRO A 94 -7.80 -11.89 12.30
C PRO A 94 -6.68 -12.93 12.24
N GLY A 95 -6.26 -13.43 13.41
CA GLY A 95 -5.13 -14.37 13.51
C GLY A 95 -5.28 -15.64 12.68
N HIS A 96 -6.49 -16.20 12.57
CA HIS A 96 -6.75 -17.38 11.73
C HIS A 96 -6.54 -17.15 10.22
N LYS A 97 -6.47 -15.88 9.77
CA LYS A 97 -6.11 -15.53 8.38
C LYS A 97 -4.62 -15.24 8.21
N VAL A 98 -3.87 -15.16 9.31
CA VAL A 98 -2.41 -15.00 9.32
C VAL A 98 -1.79 -16.39 9.21
N THR A 99 -1.92 -16.97 8.01
CA THR A 99 -1.29 -18.24 7.65
C THR A 99 0.23 -18.12 7.64
N ASP A 100 0.97 -19.22 7.56
CA ASP A 100 2.43 -19.20 7.45
C ASP A 100 2.92 -18.33 6.28
N TYR A 101 2.21 -18.38 5.16
CA TYR A 101 2.50 -17.56 4.00
C TYR A 101 2.30 -16.06 4.28
N VAL A 102 1.16 -15.68 4.89
CA VAL A 102 0.90 -14.28 5.25
C VAL A 102 1.89 -13.79 6.31
N ALA A 103 2.18 -14.61 7.32
CA ALA A 103 3.13 -14.31 8.38
C ALA A 103 4.55 -14.08 7.81
N LYS A 104 4.99 -14.94 6.89
CA LYS A 104 6.27 -14.81 6.19
C LYS A 104 6.37 -13.47 5.45
N LEU A 105 5.34 -13.11 4.68
CA LEU A 105 5.32 -11.85 3.92
C LEU A 105 5.31 -10.62 4.81
N ARG A 106 4.70 -10.71 5.99
CA ARG A 106 4.58 -9.59 6.93
C ARG A 106 5.69 -9.55 7.98
N HIS A 107 6.59 -10.54 8.00
CA HIS A 107 7.60 -10.74 9.03
C HIS A 107 7.00 -10.85 10.45
N THR A 108 5.93 -11.62 10.58
CA THR A 108 5.21 -11.84 11.85
C THR A 108 5.13 -13.31 12.22
N ALA A 109 4.51 -13.63 13.36
CA ALA A 109 4.18 -14.99 13.74
C ALA A 109 2.84 -15.45 13.11
N PRO A 110 2.73 -16.71 12.67
CA PRO A 110 1.46 -17.30 12.22
C PRO A 110 0.41 -17.36 13.34
N GLY A 111 -0.87 -17.27 12.98
CA GLY A 111 -1.99 -17.42 13.91
C GLY A 111 -2.24 -16.21 14.83
N ILE A 112 -1.34 -15.23 14.85
CA ILE A 112 -1.46 -14.04 15.71
C ILE A 112 -2.24 -12.94 14.96
N PRO A 113 -3.29 -12.37 15.56
CA PRO A 113 -4.00 -11.24 14.95
C PRO A 113 -3.07 -10.04 14.78
N LEU A 114 -3.13 -9.38 13.64
CA LEU A 114 -2.34 -8.16 13.40
C LEU A 114 -3.28 -6.96 13.37
N ILE A 115 -3.01 -6.02 14.27
CA ILE A 115 -3.67 -4.73 14.36
C ILE A 115 -2.57 -3.69 14.15
N SER A 116 -2.65 -2.94 13.06
CA SER A 116 -1.69 -1.87 12.80
C SER A 116 -1.95 -0.70 13.76
N PRO A 117 -0.92 0.06 14.16
CA PRO A 117 -1.11 1.33 14.85
C PRO A 117 -2.02 2.26 14.04
N PRO A 118 -2.85 3.10 14.69
CA PRO A 118 -3.63 4.09 13.95
C PRO A 118 -2.76 5.11 13.19
N PRO A 119 -1.75 5.77 13.81
CA PRO A 119 -0.87 6.68 13.09
C PRO A 119 0.32 5.96 12.47
N HIS A 120 0.91 6.58 11.45
CA HIS A 120 2.29 6.31 11.07
C HIS A 120 3.21 6.85 12.18
N HIS A 121 4.11 6.01 12.72
CA HIS A 121 5.02 6.42 13.79
C HIS A 121 6.17 7.33 13.34
N ASP A 122 6.23 7.62 12.04
CA ASP A 122 7.17 8.50 11.37
C ASP A 122 6.46 9.68 10.68
N ILE A 123 5.18 9.92 11.00
CA ILE A 123 4.42 11.07 10.48
C ILE A 123 3.59 11.68 11.61
N TYR A 124 4.11 12.72 12.26
CA TYR A 124 3.41 13.51 13.28
C TYR A 124 3.06 14.91 12.80
N SER A 125 3.65 15.36 11.70
CA SER A 125 3.37 16.64 11.07
C SER A 125 3.43 16.57 9.53
N ILE A 126 3.19 17.69 8.86
CA ILE A 126 3.30 17.77 7.39
C ILE A 126 4.76 17.70 6.93
N GLU A 127 5.69 18.18 7.76
CA GLU A 127 7.13 18.09 7.50
C GLU A 127 7.60 16.63 7.56
N ASP A 128 7.08 15.85 8.51
CA ASP A 128 7.38 14.42 8.58
C ASP A 128 6.82 13.65 7.37
N LEU A 129 5.62 14.04 6.90
CA LEU A 129 5.09 13.48 5.65
C LEU A 129 6.00 13.82 4.46
N ALA A 130 6.49 15.06 4.39
CA ALA A 130 7.44 15.48 3.36
C ALA A 130 8.75 14.68 3.46
N GLN A 131 9.24 14.39 4.66
CA GLN A 131 10.41 13.55 4.88
C GLN A 131 10.18 12.11 4.38
N LEU A 132 9.03 11.49 4.69
CA LEU A 132 8.73 10.15 4.17
C LEU A 132 8.62 10.16 2.64
N ILE A 133 8.02 11.19 2.05
CA ILE A 133 7.98 11.36 0.57
C ILE A 133 9.40 11.42 0.01
N TYR A 134 10.28 12.20 0.64
CA TYR A 134 11.69 12.30 0.25
C TYR A 134 12.37 10.94 0.32
N ASP A 135 12.25 10.21 1.42
CA ASP A 135 12.87 8.89 1.61
C ASP A 135 12.41 7.88 0.57
N LEU A 136 11.10 7.84 0.27
CA LEU A 136 10.55 6.95 -0.74
C LEU A 136 11.06 7.28 -2.14
N LYS A 137 11.22 8.57 -2.46
CA LYS A 137 11.82 9.03 -3.72
C LYS A 137 13.32 8.74 -3.80
N GLN A 138 14.05 8.75 -2.68
CA GLN A 138 15.45 8.33 -2.68
C GLN A 138 15.60 6.83 -2.96
N ILE A 139 14.68 6.01 -2.47
CA ILE A 139 14.68 4.55 -2.71
C ILE A 139 14.25 4.22 -4.15
N ASN A 140 13.21 4.88 -4.65
CA ASN A 140 12.68 4.67 -5.99
C ASN A 140 12.35 6.02 -6.66
N PRO A 141 13.30 6.61 -7.42
CA PRO A 141 13.11 7.93 -8.03
C PRO A 141 12.05 7.92 -9.14
N ASP A 142 11.82 6.76 -9.77
CA ASP A 142 10.91 6.60 -10.90
C ASP A 142 9.43 6.43 -10.47
N ALA A 143 9.17 6.06 -9.21
CA ALA A 143 7.80 5.82 -8.73
C ALA A 143 7.07 7.12 -8.41
N ASP A 144 5.82 7.25 -8.88
CA ASP A 144 4.90 8.28 -8.40
C ASP A 144 4.65 8.11 -6.89
N ILE A 145 4.42 9.20 -6.14
CA ILE A 145 4.00 9.12 -4.73
C ILE A 145 2.58 9.61 -4.61
N SER A 146 1.70 8.82 -4.00
CA SER A 146 0.32 9.20 -3.69
C SER A 146 0.05 9.13 -2.20
N VAL A 147 -0.83 10.01 -1.69
CA VAL A 147 -1.26 10.02 -0.29
C VAL A 147 -2.75 9.73 -0.23
N LYS A 148 -3.13 8.63 0.41
CA LYS A 148 -4.52 8.21 0.57
C LYS A 148 -5.12 8.82 1.85
N LEU A 149 -5.98 9.81 1.65
CA LEU A 149 -6.76 10.49 2.69
C LEU A 149 -8.21 10.00 2.72
N VAL A 150 -8.96 10.40 3.75
CA VAL A 150 -10.41 10.23 3.83
C VAL A 150 -11.05 11.62 3.78
N ALA A 151 -12.18 11.73 3.10
CA ALA A 151 -12.90 13.00 3.01
C ALA A 151 -13.46 13.41 4.37
N GLU A 152 -13.10 14.61 4.81
CA GLU A 152 -13.65 15.30 5.97
C GLU A 152 -13.54 16.81 5.76
N SER A 153 -14.28 17.59 6.57
CA SER A 153 -14.13 19.05 6.58
C SER A 153 -12.70 19.42 6.97
N GLY A 154 -12.02 20.20 6.12
CA GLY A 154 -10.62 20.59 6.34
C GLY A 154 -9.57 19.73 5.61
N VAL A 155 -9.96 18.71 4.83
CA VAL A 155 -8.99 17.88 4.08
C VAL A 155 -8.08 18.67 3.12
N ALA A 156 -8.52 19.86 2.70
CA ALA A 156 -7.77 20.76 1.81
C ALA A 156 -7.21 22.01 2.53
N SER A 157 -7.35 22.14 3.85
CA SER A 157 -6.94 23.36 4.56
C SER A 157 -5.43 23.48 4.78
N SER A 158 -4.66 22.43 4.51
CA SER A 158 -3.20 22.52 4.46
C SER A 158 -2.76 23.03 3.09
N GLN A 159 -2.34 24.30 3.05
CA GLN A 159 -1.53 24.82 1.94
C GLN A 159 -0.21 24.04 1.92
N LEU A 160 -0.11 23.03 1.06
CA LEU A 160 1.17 22.55 0.58
C LEU A 160 1.82 23.74 -0.14
N ALA A 161 2.75 24.42 0.54
CA ALA A 161 3.61 25.40 -0.08
C ALA A 161 4.28 24.70 -1.26
N SER A 162 3.92 25.11 -2.47
CA SER A 162 4.65 24.78 -3.67
C SER A 162 6.08 25.29 -3.53
N THR A 163 7.03 24.40 -3.34
CA THR A 163 8.47 24.64 -3.52
C THR A 163 9.02 23.61 -4.47
#